data_AF-A0A6A3I444-F1
#
_entry.id   AF-A0A6A3I444-F1
#
_cell.length_a   1.000
_cell.length_b   1.000
_cell.length_c   1.000
_cell.angle_alpha   90.00
_cell.angle_beta   90.00
_cell.angle_gamma   90.00
#
_symmetry.space_group_name_H-M   'P 1'
#
loop_
_entity.id
_entity.type
_entity.pdbx_description
1 polymer ?
#
loop_
_entity_poly.entity_id
_entity_poly.type
_entity_poly.pdbx_seq_one_letter_code
_entity_poly.pdbx_strand_id
1 'polypeptide(L)'
;MNLYCNINSCPFIGKCGNGLEESAKVFLGRNTRTSVLGVVAAEAIGAGKVLGQYLGEMEHVRVSRADWPRNYGYCLMMKQRPEKPNRPVRVRTTWVVS
;
A
#
# COMPACT_ATOMS: atom_id res chain seq x y z
N MET A 1 -0.11 3.46 -16.89
CA MET A 1 0.19 2.02 -17.15
C MET A 1 0.08 1.23 -15.84
N ASN A 2 -0.59 0.07 -15.77
CA ASN A 2 -0.72 -0.72 -14.53
C ASN A 2 0.41 -1.76 -14.42
N LEU A 3 1.30 -1.63 -13.42
CA LEU A 3 2.45 -2.53 -13.23
C LEU A 3 2.03 -3.96 -12.84
N TYR A 4 0.92 -4.08 -12.10
CA TYR A 4 0.36 -5.35 -11.65
C TYR A 4 -0.95 -5.68 -12.36
N CYS A 5 -1.17 -6.96 -12.61
CA CYS A 5 -2.39 -7.47 -13.21
C CYS A 5 -3.55 -7.43 -12.21
N ASN A 6 -4.75 -7.13 -12.72
CA ASN A 6 -5.99 -7.24 -11.98
C ASN A 6 -7.06 -7.92 -12.85
N ILE A 7 -8.25 -8.15 -12.29
CA ILE A 7 -9.36 -8.84 -12.99
C ILE A 7 -9.77 -8.14 -14.30
N ASN A 8 -9.61 -6.82 -14.39
CA ASN A 8 -9.99 -6.04 -15.57
C ASN A 8 -8.89 -6.02 -16.65
N SER A 9 -7.64 -6.28 -16.28
CA SER A 9 -6.48 -6.18 -17.18
C SER A 9 -5.84 -7.52 -17.53
N CYS A 10 -6.32 -8.63 -16.98
CA CYS A 10 -5.70 -9.94 -17.11
C CYS A 10 -6.68 -10.99 -17.64
N PRO A 11 -6.39 -11.67 -18.76
CA PRO A 11 -7.25 -12.74 -19.29
C PRO A 11 -7.37 -13.94 -18.33
N PHE A 12 -6.46 -14.06 -17.37
CA PHE A 12 -6.48 -15.07 -16.31
C PHE A 12 -7.12 -14.56 -15.01
N ILE A 13 -7.97 -13.53 -15.06
CA ILE A 13 -8.72 -13.01 -13.89
C ILE A 13 -7.75 -12.57 -12.77
N GLY A 14 -6.58 -12.04 -13.15
CA GLY A 14 -5.54 -11.60 -12.21
C GLY A 14 -4.67 -12.73 -11.62
N LYS A 15 -4.87 -13.99 -12.03
CA LYS A 15 -4.11 -15.16 -11.52
C LYS A 15 -2.87 -15.51 -12.36
N CYS A 16 -2.33 -14.56 -13.11
CA CYS A 16 -1.14 -14.79 -13.98
C CYS A 16 0.20 -14.76 -13.23
N GLY A 17 0.22 -14.72 -11.90
CA GLY A 17 1.44 -14.58 -11.09
C GLY A 17 1.96 -13.13 -10.97
N ASN A 18 1.49 -12.20 -11.82
CA ASN A 18 1.75 -10.76 -11.69
C ASN A 18 0.59 -9.99 -11.01
N GLY A 19 -0.32 -10.71 -10.35
CA GLY A 19 -1.39 -10.12 -9.55
C GLY A 19 -0.87 -9.68 -8.19
N LEU A 20 -1.46 -8.61 -7.63
CA LEU A 20 -1.27 -8.29 -6.21
C LEU A 20 -2.16 -9.20 -5.36
N GLU A 21 -1.54 -10.03 -4.54
CA GLU A 21 -2.21 -10.86 -3.54
C GLU A 21 -1.84 -10.36 -2.15
N GLU A 22 -2.85 -10.05 -1.33
CA GLU A 22 -2.63 -9.61 0.05
C GLU A 22 -2.27 -10.79 0.93
N SER A 23 -1.37 -10.57 1.88
CA SER A 23 -0.88 -11.63 2.75
C SER A 23 -1.91 -11.96 3.82
N ALA A 24 -2.36 -13.22 3.85
CA ALA A 24 -3.15 -13.74 4.97
C ALA A 24 -2.33 -13.92 6.27
N LYS A 25 -1.01 -13.63 6.23
CA LYS A 25 -0.08 -13.82 7.35
C LYS A 25 -0.03 -12.64 8.31
N VAL A 26 -0.91 -11.65 8.16
CA VAL A 26 -0.94 -10.46 9.02
C VAL A 26 -2.34 -10.24 9.60
N PHE A 27 -2.40 -9.69 10.80
CA PHE A 27 -3.64 -9.33 11.48
C PHE A 27 -3.49 -8.02 12.26
N LEU A 28 -4.61 -7.41 12.67
CA LEU A 28 -4.61 -6.25 13.55
C LEU A 28 -4.47 -6.68 15.00
N GLY A 29 -3.34 -6.32 15.61
CA GLY A 29 -3.08 -6.51 17.03
C GLY A 29 -3.23 -5.20 17.79
N ARG A 30 -3.62 -5.28 19.07
CA ARG A 30 -3.62 -4.14 19.99
C ARG A 30 -2.45 -4.27 20.95
N ASN A 31 -1.62 -3.24 21.02
CA ASN A 31 -0.53 -3.18 21.98
C ASN A 31 -1.10 -3.09 23.40
N THR A 32 -0.73 -4.02 24.28
CA THR A 32 -1.27 -4.09 25.65
C THR A 32 -0.80 -2.95 26.56
N ARG A 33 0.34 -2.32 26.25
CA ARG A 33 0.90 -1.21 27.03
C ARG A 33 0.35 0.15 26.60
N THR A 34 0.29 0.38 25.29
CA THR A 34 -0.10 1.70 24.73
C THR A 34 -1.54 1.74 24.22
N SER A 35 -2.23 0.60 24.15
CA SER A 35 -3.54 0.45 23.51
C SER A 35 -3.60 0.81 22.02
N VAL A 36 -2.46 1.08 21.38
CA VAL A 36 -2.36 1.42 19.96
C VAL A 36 -2.54 0.17 19.09
N LEU A 37 -3.29 0.30 18.00
CA LEU A 37 -3.44 -0.75 16.99
C LEU A 37 -2.21 -0.80 16.08
N GLY A 38 -1.79 -2.01 15.72
CA GLY A 38 -0.71 -2.26 14.78
C GLY A 38 -0.98 -3.48 13.92
N VAL A 39 -0.27 -3.58 12.80
CA VAL A 39 -0.28 -4.77 11.95
C VAL A 39 0.79 -5.74 12.47
N VAL A 40 0.39 -6.97 12.78
CA VAL A 40 1.24 -8.00 13.38
C VAL A 40 1.30 -9.21 12.47
N ALA A 41 2.48 -9.81 12.31
CA ALA A 41 2.64 -11.06 11.59
C ALA A 41 2.10 -12.23 12.44
N ALA A 42 1.21 -13.04 11.87
CA ALA A 42 0.70 -14.28 12.47
C ALA A 42 1.72 -15.42 12.36
N GLU A 43 2.59 -15.37 11.35
CA GLU A 43 3.61 -16.38 11.07
C GLU A 43 4.82 -15.75 10.39
N ALA A 44 5.87 -16.53 10.15
CA ALA A 44 7.07 -16.06 9.48
C ALA A 44 6.77 -15.59 8.03
N ILE A 45 7.22 -14.38 7.71
CA ILE A 45 7.07 -13.77 6.39
C ILE A 45 8.45 -13.67 5.76
N GLY A 46 8.62 -14.31 4.60
CA GLY A 46 9.86 -14.23 3.83
C GLY A 46 10.07 -12.85 3.21
N ALA A 47 11.33 -12.49 2.97
CA ALA A 47 11.70 -11.28 2.25
C ALA A 47 11.10 -11.28 0.83
N GLY A 48 10.80 -10.07 0.33
CA GLY A 48 10.16 -9.85 -0.97
C GLY A 48 8.68 -10.20 -1.03
N LYS A 49 8.04 -10.59 0.08
CA LYS A 49 6.60 -10.87 0.11
C LYS A 49 5.79 -9.58 0.28
N VAL A 50 4.76 -9.45 -0.55
CA VAL A 50 3.74 -8.40 -0.44
C VAL A 50 2.88 -8.69 0.79
N LEU A 51 2.66 -7.68 1.63
CA LEU A 51 1.77 -7.77 2.79
C LEU A 51 0.35 -7.34 2.46
N GLY A 52 0.22 -6.28 1.66
CA GLY A 52 -1.06 -5.71 1.29
C GLY A 52 -0.87 -4.33 0.66
N GLN A 53 -1.96 -3.60 0.52
CA GLN A 53 -1.97 -2.26 -0.06
C GLN A 53 -2.31 -1.21 0.98
N TYR A 54 -1.57 -0.11 0.99
CA TYR A 54 -1.96 1.13 1.61
C TYR A 54 -3.04 1.78 0.75
N LEU A 55 -4.28 1.76 1.26
CA LEU A 55 -5.45 2.30 0.60
C LEU A 55 -5.83 3.63 1.26
N GLY A 56 -6.16 4.62 0.45
CA GLY A 56 -6.62 5.91 0.94
C GLY A 56 -7.06 6.84 -0.18
N GLU A 57 -7.51 8.02 0.20
CA GLU A 57 -7.73 9.12 -0.73
C GLU A 57 -6.38 9.71 -1.16
N MET A 58 -6.27 10.10 -2.43
CA MET A 58 -5.09 10.79 -2.94
C MET A 58 -5.33 12.28 -2.93
N GLU A 59 -4.50 13.00 -2.20
CA GLU A 59 -4.43 14.45 -2.24
C GLU A 59 -3.15 14.88 -2.96
N HIS A 60 -3.28 15.87 -3.87
CA HIS A 60 -2.11 16.43 -4.53
C HIS A 60 -1.53 17.56 -3.68
N VAL A 61 -0.45 17.24 -2.97
CA VAL A 61 0.27 18.22 -2.16
C VAL A 61 1.33 18.92 -3.02
N ARG A 62 1.21 20.24 -3.18
CA ARG A 62 2.24 21.08 -3.82
C ARG A 62 3.28 21.50 -2.78
N VAL A 63 4.18 20.59 -2.44
CA VAL A 63 5.28 20.85 -1.50
C VAL A 63 6.62 20.58 -2.17
N SER A 64 7.63 21.39 -1.83
CA SER A 64 9.01 21.14 -2.23
C SER A 64 9.48 19.82 -1.60
N ARG A 65 10.49 19.15 -2.17
CA ARG A 65 11.06 17.93 -1.56
C ARG A 65 11.62 18.17 -0.15
N ALA A 66 12.08 19.39 0.15
CA ALA A 66 12.59 19.76 1.45
C ALA A 66 11.47 19.85 2.51
N ASP A 67 10.25 20.17 2.07
CA ASP A 67 9.08 20.35 2.93
C ASP A 67 8.16 19.12 2.92
N TRP A 68 8.65 17.96 2.48
CA TRP A 68 7.84 16.75 2.43
C TRP A 68 7.35 16.38 3.84
N PRO A 69 6.02 16.32 4.04
CA PRO A 69 5.49 15.94 5.34
C PRO A 69 5.96 14.52 5.65
N ARG A 70 6.42 14.33 6.88
CA ARG A 70 6.70 12.99 7.39
C ARG A 70 5.39 12.21 7.39
N ASN A 71 5.45 10.91 7.06
CA ASN A 71 4.29 10.03 7.23
C ASN A 71 3.82 10.14 8.69
N TYR A 72 2.59 10.63 8.87
CA TYR A 72 2.01 10.92 10.17
C TYR A 72 0.54 10.53 10.17
N GLY A 73 0.08 9.96 11.29
CA GLY A 73 -1.27 9.41 11.39
C GLY A 73 -1.54 8.40 10.27
N TYR A 74 -2.64 8.62 9.55
CA TYR A 74 -3.09 7.79 8.43
C TYR A 74 -2.71 8.37 7.05
N CYS A 75 -1.67 9.20 6.99
CA CYS A 75 -1.19 9.81 5.75
C CYS A 75 0.14 9.22 5.30
N LEU A 76 0.17 8.70 4.07
CA LEU A 76 1.36 8.19 3.41
C LEU A 76 1.76 9.11 2.25
N MET A 77 2.95 9.69 2.33
CA MET A 77 3.50 10.50 1.23
C MET A 77 4.06 9.59 0.15
N MET A 78 3.40 9.52 -1.01
CA MET A 78 3.91 8.82 -2.18
C MET A 78 5.09 9.58 -2.79
N LYS A 79 6.25 8.92 -2.87
CA LYS A 79 7.47 9.49 -3.46
C LYS A 79 7.52 9.36 -4.98
N GLN A 80 6.84 8.35 -5.52
CA GLN A 80 6.71 8.15 -6.96
C GLN A 80 5.67 9.14 -7.49
N ARG A 81 6.01 9.91 -8.52
CA ARG A 81 5.04 10.80 -9.17
C ARG A 81 3.94 9.95 -9.81
N PRO A 82 2.67 10.10 -9.40
CA PRO A 82 1.58 9.47 -10.12
C PRO A 82 1.43 10.11 -11.51
N GLU A 83 0.87 9.37 -12.47
CA GLU A 83 0.28 9.98 -13.67
C GLU A 83 -0.71 11.04 -13.18
N LYS A 84 -0.54 12.29 -13.61
CA LYS A 84 -1.29 13.44 -13.09
C LYS A 84 -2.79 13.18 -13.28
N PRO A 85 -3.57 12.96 -12.22
CA PRO A 85 -4.97 12.66 -12.39
C PRO A 85 -5.76 13.96 -12.57
N ASN A 86 -6.69 13.99 -13.53
CA ASN A 86 -7.59 15.13 -13.74
C ASN A 86 -8.73 15.22 -12.70
N ARG A 87 -8.82 14.26 -11.76
CA ARG A 87 -9.82 14.13 -10.70
C ARG A 87 -9.19 13.46 -9.46
N PRO A 88 -9.80 13.52 -8.27
CA PRO A 88 -9.35 12.72 -7.12
C PRO A 88 -9.43 11.23 -7.48
N VAL A 89 -8.37 10.47 -7.21
CA VAL A 89 -8.33 9.02 -7.49
C VAL A 89 -8.00 8.29 -6.20
N ARG A 90 -8.73 7.21 -5.91
CA ARG A 90 -8.36 6.30 -4.82
C ARG A 90 -7.13 5.51 -5.26
N VAL A 91 -6.01 5.68 -4.57
CA VAL A 91 -4.74 5.05 -4.94
C VAL A 91 -4.37 3.96 -3.96
N ARG A 92 -3.65 2.98 -4.50
CA ARG A 92 -3.19 1.80 -3.80
C ARG A 92 -1.67 1.76 -3.91
N THR A 93 -0.96 1.71 -2.78
CA THR A 93 0.48 1.51 -2.74
C THR A 93 0.79 0.20 -2.06
N THR A 94 1.58 -0.66 -2.68
CA THR A 94 1.94 -1.97 -2.12
C THR A 94 2.98 -1.84 -1.00
N TRP A 95 2.76 -2.55 0.11
CA TRP A 95 3.73 -2.76 1.17
C TRP A 95 4.42 -4.11 1.01
N VAL A 96 5.75 -4.12 1.04
CA VAL A 96 6.60 -5.31 0.84
C VAL A 96 7.61 -5.42 1.97
N VAL A 97 7.85 -6.63 2.47
CA VAL A 97 8.94 -6.91 3.41
C VAL A 97 10.25 -6.92 2.64
N SER A 98 11.19 -6.03 3.00
CA SER A 98 12.54 -5.98 2.41
C SER A 98 13.47 -7.01 3.01
#